data_AF-A0A922SDE4-F1
#
_entry.id   AF-A0A922SDE4-F1
#
_cell.length_a   1.000
_cell.length_b   1.000
_cell.length_c   1.000
_cell.angle_alpha   90.00
_cell.angle_beta   90.00
_cell.angle_gamma   90.00
#
_symmetry.space_group_name_H-M   'P 1'
#
loop_
_entity.id
_entity.type
_entity.pdbx_description
1 polymer ?
#
loop_
_entity_poly.entity_id
_entity_poly.type
_entity_poly.pdbx_seq_one_letter_code
_entity_poly.pdbx_strand_id
1 'polypeptide(L)'
;MSECADKFGVTDHDYRTALTSGNVDAIDPCFWSCCFKGTGVFNAEGLYDLEATLPFIKTTFHDDNYKQVQKIATLCEKGKRKLIID
;
A
#
# COMPACT_ATOMS: atom_id res chain seq x y z
N MET A 1 -2.62 1.31 -11.25
CA MET A 1 -3.66 2.10 -10.54
C MET A 1 -4.99 2.04 -11.27
N SER A 2 -5.11 2.50 -12.53
CA SER A 2 -6.36 2.47 -13.32
C SER A 2 -7.02 1.09 -13.36
N GLU A 3 -6.28 0.03 -13.71
CA GLU A 3 -6.83 -1.34 -13.77
C GLU A 3 -7.42 -1.81 -12.43
N CYS A 4 -6.75 -1.47 -11.31
CA CYS A 4 -7.27 -1.79 -9.98
C CYS A 4 -8.50 -0.95 -9.64
N ALA A 5 -8.52 0.32 -10.03
CA ALA A 5 -9.68 1.19 -9.82
C ALA A 5 -10.91 0.63 -10.55
N ASP A 6 -10.75 0.26 -11.83
CA ASP A 6 -11.81 -0.34 -12.64
C ASP A 6 -12.29 -1.66 -12.04
N LYS A 7 -11.36 -2.52 -11.61
CA LYS A 7 -11.68 -3.84 -11.02
C LYS A 7 -12.50 -3.76 -9.74
N PHE A 8 -12.25 -2.76 -8.90
CA PHE A 8 -12.90 -2.61 -7.59
C PHE A 8 -13.92 -1.47 -7.55
N GLY A 9 -14.24 -0.87 -8.70
CA GLY A 9 -15.21 0.23 -8.78
C GLY A 9 -14.81 1.48 -8.01
N VAL A 10 -13.52 1.71 -7.80
CA VAL A 10 -13.02 2.89 -7.08
C VAL A 10 -13.08 4.10 -8.00
N THR A 11 -13.84 5.09 -7.59
CA THR A 11 -14.00 6.33 -8.36
C THR A 11 -13.02 7.41 -7.91
N ASP A 12 -12.83 8.40 -8.77
CA ASP A 12 -12.16 9.65 -8.44
C ASP A 12 -12.72 10.34 -7.18
N HIS A 13 -14.03 10.21 -6.93
CA HIS A 13 -14.66 10.74 -5.74
C HIS A 13 -14.18 10.01 -4.48
N ASP A 14 -14.06 8.69 -4.53
CA ASP A 14 -13.61 7.87 -3.40
C ASP A 14 -12.15 8.17 -3.06
N TYR A 15 -11.29 8.34 -4.08
CA TYR A 15 -9.92 8.81 -3.89
C TYR A 15 -9.85 10.16 -3.18
N ARG A 16 -10.60 11.16 -3.66
CA ARG A 16 -10.61 12.49 -3.05
C ARG A 16 -11.12 12.45 -1.62
N THR A 17 -12.14 11.63 -1.35
CA THR A 17 -12.70 11.44 -0.01
C THR A 17 -11.66 10.85 0.95
N ALA A 18 -10.96 9.79 0.54
CA ALA A 18 -9.92 9.16 1.35
C ALA A 18 -8.75 10.12 1.62
N LEU A 19 -8.29 10.84 0.58
CA LEU A 19 -7.19 11.80 0.72
C LEU A 19 -7.55 12.96 1.66
N THR A 20 -8.78 13.50 1.54
CA THR A 20 -9.23 14.65 2.34
C THR A 20 -9.51 14.27 3.79
N SER A 21 -10.05 13.07 4.02
CA SER A 21 -10.31 12.55 5.36
C SER A 21 -9.05 12.00 6.05
N GLY A 22 -8.00 11.69 5.27
CA GLY A 22 -6.85 10.94 5.77
C GLY A 22 -7.19 9.49 6.15
N ASN A 23 -8.34 8.97 5.73
CA ASN A 23 -8.81 7.64 6.06
C ASN A 23 -8.63 6.70 4.86
N VAL A 24 -7.66 5.79 4.95
CA VAL A 24 -7.39 4.79 3.91
C VAL A 24 -8.49 3.73 3.79
N ASP A 25 -9.28 3.53 4.86
CA ASP A 25 -10.41 2.58 4.90
C ASP A 25 -11.65 3.12 4.17
N ALA A 26 -11.63 4.37 3.71
CA ALA A 26 -12.68 4.94 2.86
C ALA A 26 -12.64 4.41 1.42
N ILE A 27 -11.62 3.60 1.07
CA ILE A 27 -11.50 2.89 -0.21
C ILE A 27 -11.45 1.40 0.08
N ASP A 28 -12.02 0.60 -0.83
CA ASP A 28 -11.97 -0.86 -0.73
C ASP A 28 -10.53 -1.35 -0.48
N PRO A 29 -10.26 -2.10 0.60
CA PRO A 29 -8.90 -2.57 0.89
C PRO A 29 -8.32 -3.48 -0.20
N CYS A 30 -9.17 -4.14 -1.00
CA CYS A 30 -8.75 -4.94 -2.15
C CYS A 30 -8.17 -4.08 -3.28
N PHE A 31 -8.60 -2.82 -3.41
CA PHE A 31 -7.98 -1.87 -4.33
C PHE A 31 -6.52 -1.61 -3.95
N TRP A 32 -6.24 -1.36 -2.66
CA TRP A 32 -4.88 -1.17 -2.18
C TRP A 32 -4.03 -2.44 -2.35
N SER A 33 -4.61 -3.60 -2.04
CA SER A 33 -3.95 -4.89 -2.26
C SER A 33 -3.55 -5.09 -3.73
N CYS A 34 -4.46 -4.79 -4.67
CA CYS A 34 -4.18 -4.88 -6.11
C CYS A 34 -3.04 -3.95 -6.53
N CYS A 35 -3.06 -2.69 -6.09
CA CYS A 35 -2.00 -1.74 -6.42
C CYS A 35 -0.65 -2.19 -5.88
N PHE A 36 -0.59 -2.65 -4.63
CA PHE A 36 0.65 -3.07 -3.99
C PHE A 36 1.18 -4.43 -4.47
N LYS A 37 0.31 -5.33 -4.96
CA LYS A 37 0.77 -6.52 -5.68
C LYS A 37 1.47 -6.15 -6.99
N GLY A 38 0.96 -5.14 -7.71
CA GLY A 38 1.59 -4.65 -8.94
C GLY A 38 2.96 -4.02 -8.74
N THR A 39 3.30 -3.60 -7.52
CA THR A 39 4.59 -2.97 -7.18
C THR A 39 5.55 -3.91 -6.45
N GLY A 40 5.12 -5.12 -6.11
CA GLY A 40 5.90 -6.08 -5.31
C GLY A 40 5.89 -5.81 -3.80
N VAL A 41 5.16 -4.78 -3.33
CA VAL A 41 4.99 -4.52 -1.89
C VAL A 41 4.26 -5.68 -1.21
N PHE A 42 3.29 -6.28 -1.91
CA PHE A 42 2.74 -7.58 -1.57
C PHE A 42 3.17 -8.63 -2.60
N ASN A 43 3.61 -9.79 -2.12
CA ASN A 43 3.93 -10.91 -2.99
C ASN A 43 2.66 -11.57 -3.59
N ALA A 44 2.82 -12.62 -4.39
CA ALA A 44 1.69 -13.31 -5.03
C ALA A 44 0.63 -13.80 -4.03
N GLU A 45 1.08 -14.25 -2.86
CA GLU A 45 0.23 -14.72 -1.74
C GLU A 45 -0.43 -13.57 -0.96
N GLY A 46 -0.09 -12.32 -1.26
CA GLY A 46 -0.61 -11.14 -0.56
C GLY A 46 0.14 -10.79 0.72
N LEU A 47 1.32 -11.38 0.94
CA LEU A 47 2.14 -11.11 2.12
C LEU A 47 3.05 -9.91 1.88
N TYR A 48 3.22 -9.08 2.92
CA TYR A 48 4.15 -7.95 2.91
C TYR A 48 5.59 -8.43 2.75
N ASP A 49 6.28 -7.86 1.76
CA ASP A 49 7.66 -8.16 1.41
C ASP A 49 8.50 -6.88 1.52
N LEU A 50 9.25 -6.75 2.61
CA LEU A 50 10.12 -5.59 2.83
C LEU A 50 11.23 -5.50 1.76
N GLU A 51 11.82 -6.64 1.36
CA GLU A 51 12.93 -6.64 0.41
C GLU A 51 12.48 -6.12 -0.96
N ALA A 52 11.29 -6.52 -1.41
CA ALA A 52 10.68 -6.02 -2.64
C ALA A 52 10.09 -4.59 -2.50
N THR A 53 9.70 -4.18 -1.28
CA THR A 53 9.17 -2.84 -1.01
C THR A 53 10.24 -1.74 -1.08
N LEU A 54 11.48 -2.00 -0.66
CA LEU A 54 12.53 -0.99 -0.60
C LEU A 54 12.88 -0.37 -1.97
N PRO A 55 13.04 -1.15 -3.06
CA PRO A 55 13.20 -0.60 -4.41
C PRO A 55 12.04 0.31 -4.83
N PHE A 56 10.80 -0.09 -4.57
CA PHE A 56 9.61 0.70 -4.90
C PHE A 56 9.60 2.05 -4.15
N ILE A 57 9.99 2.07 -2.88
CA ILE A 57 10.09 3.32 -2.12
C ILE A 57 11.15 4.23 -2.73
N LYS A 58 12.30 3.69 -3.14
CA LYS A 58 13.39 4.47 -3.75
C LYS A 58 13.00 5.09 -5.09
N THR A 59 12.16 4.43 -5.88
CA THR A 59 11.68 4.97 -7.16
C THR A 59 10.53 5.97 -7.00
N THR A 60 9.78 5.89 -5.90
CA THR A 60 8.56 6.67 -5.68
C THR A 60 8.81 7.93 -4.85
N PHE A 61 9.71 7.85 -3.87
CA PHE A 61 10.00 8.93 -2.94
C PHE A 61 11.44 9.41 -3.11
N HIS A 62 11.64 10.71 -2.93
CA HIS A 62 12.95 11.35 -2.99
C HIS A 62 13.28 12.04 -1.65
N ASP A 63 14.56 12.32 -1.43
CA ASP A 63 15.08 13.10 -0.30
C ASP A 63 14.58 12.66 1.09
N ASP A 64 14.09 13.58 1.91
CA ASP A 64 13.69 13.28 3.29
C ASP A 64 12.43 12.41 3.37
N ASN A 65 11.57 12.44 2.35
CA ASN A 65 10.40 11.57 2.26
C ASN A 65 10.82 10.10 2.09
N TYR A 66 11.87 9.83 1.31
CA TYR A 66 12.41 8.48 1.16
C TYR A 66 12.82 7.88 2.51
N LYS A 67 13.58 8.63 3.32
CA LYS A 67 14.06 8.16 4.63
C LYS A 67 12.92 7.89 5.61
N GLN A 68 11.89 8.73 5.60
CA GLN A 68 10.72 8.55 6.47
C GLN A 68 9.92 7.33 6.06
N VAL A 69 9.62 7.17 4.76
CA VAL A 69 8.84 6.03 4.26
C VAL A 69 9.61 4.72 4.42
N GLN A 70 10.93 4.70 4.23
CA GLN A 70 11.77 3.53 4.50
C GLN A 70 11.67 3.07 5.97
N LYS A 71 11.66 4.02 6.93
CA LYS A 71 11.49 3.70 8.35
C LYS A 71 10.11 3.08 8.60
N ILE A 72 9.05 3.63 8.01
CA ILE A 72 7.68 3.10 8.13
C ILE A 72 7.61 1.68 7.57
N ALA A 73 8.15 1.44 6.37
CA ALA A 73 8.20 0.11 5.77
C ALA A 73 8.88 -0.93 6.68
N THR A 74 10.00 -0.54 7.29
CA THR A 74 10.71 -1.40 8.26
C THR A 74 9.88 -1.66 9.52
N LEU A 75 9.06 -0.71 9.95
CA LEU A 75 8.14 -0.90 11.08
C LEU A 75 6.98 -1.84 10.71
N CYS A 76 6.46 -1.80 9.48
CA CYS A 76 5.43 -2.72 9.01
C CYS A 76 5.90 -4.18 9.04
N GLU A 77 7.17 -4.44 8.70
CA GLU A 77 7.78 -5.77 8.80
C GLU A 77 7.82 -6.27 10.26
N LYS A 78 8.20 -5.42 11.20
CA LYS A 78 8.24 -5.75 12.64
C LYS A 78 6.84 -5.87 13.24
N GLY A 79 5.92 -5.07 12.69
CA GLY A 79 4.51 -5.01 13.05
C GLY A 79 3.67 -6.08 12.36
N LYS A 80 4.27 -7.14 11.81
CA LYS A 80 3.64 -8.42 11.45
C LYS A 80 2.95 -9.03 12.68
N ARG A 81 1.90 -8.36 13.18
CA ARG A 81 0.86 -8.97 13.98
C ARG A 81 0.36 -10.09 13.10
N LYS A 82 0.67 -11.31 13.55
CA LYS A 82 0.02 -12.55 13.18
C LYS A 82 -1.43 -12.19 12.81
N LEU A 83 -1.78 -12.30 11.53
CA LEU A 83 -3.16 -12.44 11.10
C LEU A 83 -3.63 -13.76 11.73
N ILE A 84 -3.94 -13.71 13.02
CA ILE A 84 -4.79 -14.70 13.66
C ILE A 84 -6.17 -14.33 13.12
N ILE A 85 -6.55 -15.04 12.07
CA ILE A 85 -7.95 -15.18 11.71
C ILE A 85 -8.52 -16.09 12.78
N ASP A 86 -9.15 -15.50 13.81
CA ASP A 86 -10.13 -16.17 14.65
C ASP A 86 -11.51 -16.00 14.01
#